data_AF-T0ZT26-F1
#
_entry.id   AF-T0ZT26-F1
#
_cell.length_a   1.000
_cell.length_b   1.000
_cell.length_c   1.000
_cell.angle_alpha   90.00
_cell.angle_beta   90.00
_cell.angle_gamma   90.00
#
_symmetry.space_group_name_H-M   'P 1'
#
loop_
_entity.id
_entity.type
_entity.pdbx_description
1 polymer ?
#
loop_
_entity_poly.entity_id
_entity_poly.type
_entity_poly.pdbx_seq_one_letter_code
_entity_poly.pdbx_strand_id
1 'polypeptide(L)'
;SRELRAYDETRGYYVGDADTYIAEWVRSKFTEMGKTASQGFVTEVVATARDRSYRDRPSVNPPWFVVVQNGVLNVKTGELGPHAPDPVFTFGLPVPYDPSAICPTFDAFLERSLPDPVQREAVLEFAGYFLWPGNPFRKLAVVWGPTTTGKSTYTAILIGVYGTENV
;
A
#
# COMPACT_ATOMS: atom_id res chain seq x y z
N SER A 1 0.16 19.85 5.98
CA SER A 1 0.73 20.05 4.64
C SER A 1 -0.14 19.30 3.64
N ARG A 2 -0.60 19.92 2.55
CA ARG A 2 -1.29 19.21 1.45
C ARG A 2 -0.21 18.66 0.52
N GLU A 3 0.25 17.45 0.80
CA GLU A 3 1.25 16.75 -0.02
C GLU A 3 0.71 16.54 -1.44
N LEU A 4 1.54 16.81 -2.46
CA LEU A 4 1.22 16.46 -3.85
C LEU A 4 1.60 15.00 -4.08
N ARG A 5 0.72 14.24 -4.71
CA ARG A 5 0.93 12.82 -5.01
C ARG A 5 0.74 12.52 -6.49
N ALA A 6 1.51 11.58 -7.01
CA ALA A 6 1.43 11.12 -8.38
C ALA A 6 0.86 9.70 -8.40
N TYR A 7 -0.04 9.43 -9.33
CA TYR A 7 -0.55 8.08 -9.54
C TYR A 7 0.50 7.26 -10.28
N ASP A 8 0.91 6.12 -9.71
CA ASP A 8 1.81 5.17 -10.35
C ASP A 8 0.98 4.08 -11.05
N GLU A 9 0.96 4.08 -12.39
CA GLU A 9 0.18 3.11 -13.19
C GLU A 9 0.65 1.66 -13.01
N THR A 10 1.92 1.46 -12.64
CA THR A 10 2.47 0.11 -12.41
C THR A 10 2.03 -0.41 -11.05
N ARG A 11 2.02 0.46 -10.04
CA ARG A 11 1.67 0.09 -8.65
C ARG A 11 0.16 0.15 -8.38
N GLY A 12 -0.59 0.97 -9.10
CA GLY A 12 -2.03 1.15 -8.92
C GLY A 12 -2.44 2.07 -7.78
N TYR A 13 -1.51 2.83 -7.20
CA TYR A 13 -1.78 3.78 -6.11
C TYR A 13 -0.92 5.04 -6.18
N TYR A 14 -1.30 6.05 -5.40
CA TYR A 14 -0.64 7.35 -5.35
C TYR A 14 0.58 7.35 -4.43
N VAL A 15 1.75 7.65 -4.99
CA VAL A 15 3.01 7.83 -4.27
C VAL A 15 3.22 9.30 -3.88
N GLY A 16 3.88 9.51 -2.74
CA GLY A 16 4.29 10.82 -2.25
C GLY A 16 5.38 11.47 -3.09
N ASP A 17 5.83 12.65 -2.66
CA ASP A 17 7.00 13.35 -3.25
C ASP A 17 6.86 13.70 -4.75
N ALA A 18 5.61 13.91 -5.19
CA ALA A 18 5.34 14.18 -6.60
C ALA A 18 5.88 15.54 -7.06
N ASP A 19 6.09 16.48 -6.14
CA ASP A 19 6.76 17.75 -6.41
C ASP A 19 8.23 17.54 -6.80
N THR A 20 8.96 16.68 -6.10
CA THR A 20 10.33 16.31 -6.47
C THR A 20 10.34 15.60 -7.83
N TYR A 21 9.45 14.63 -8.02
CA TYR A 21 9.32 13.93 -9.31
C TYR A 21 9.06 14.90 -10.48
N ILE A 22 8.10 15.82 -10.33
CA ILE A 22 7.80 16.82 -11.38
C ILE A 22 9.00 17.73 -11.60
N ALA A 23 9.67 18.18 -10.53
CA ALA A 23 10.83 19.04 -10.65
C ALA A 23 11.98 18.36 -11.40
N GLU A 24 12.27 17.09 -11.11
CA GLU A 24 13.27 16.28 -11.81
C GLU A 24 12.87 16.02 -13.26
N TRP A 25 11.60 15.68 -13.51
CA TRP A 25 11.08 15.47 -14.86
C TRP A 25 11.24 16.72 -15.73
N VAL A 26 10.87 17.90 -15.21
CA VAL A 26 11.05 19.17 -15.94
C VAL A 26 12.52 19.43 -16.25
N ARG A 27 13.43 19.23 -15.28
CA ARG A 27 14.87 19.41 -15.50
C ARG A 27 15.41 18.46 -16.56
N SER A 28 14.98 17.20 -16.52
CA SER A 28 15.35 16.18 -17.51
C SER A 28 14.94 16.61 -18.92
N LYS A 29 13.69 17.08 -19.11
CA LYS A 29 13.22 17.56 -20.41
C LYS A 29 13.98 18.76 -20.95
N PHE A 30 14.39 19.69 -20.09
CA PHE A 30 15.25 20.80 -20.53
C PHE A 30 16.63 20.30 -20.95
N THR A 31 17.18 19.35 -20.20
CA THR A 31 18.50 18.76 -20.48
C THR A 31 18.51 18.01 -21.81
N GLU A 32 17.46 17.23 -22.11
CA GLU A 32 17.24 16.57 -23.41
C GLU A 32 17.25 17.57 -24.58
N MET A 33 16.84 18.81 -24.35
CA MET A 33 16.82 19.90 -25.34
C MET A 33 18.14 20.70 -25.38
N GLY A 34 19.17 20.31 -24.63
CA GLY A 34 20.42 21.06 -24.50
C GLY A 34 20.27 22.38 -23.73
N LYS A 35 19.26 22.48 -22.85
CA LYS A 35 18.93 23.67 -22.06
C LYS A 35 18.95 23.37 -20.56
N THR A 36 18.89 24.43 -19.76
CA THR A 36 18.74 24.34 -18.31
C THR A 36 17.46 25.03 -17.88
N ALA A 37 16.64 24.36 -17.08
CA ALA A 37 15.47 24.96 -16.46
C ALA A 37 15.88 25.89 -15.31
N SER A 38 15.36 27.12 -15.27
CA SER A 38 15.58 28.00 -14.13
C SER A 38 14.81 27.50 -12.90
N GLN A 39 15.31 27.80 -11.70
CA GLN A 39 14.62 27.44 -10.46
C GLN A 39 13.22 28.07 -10.36
N GLY A 40 13.07 29.31 -10.82
CA GLY A 40 11.78 30.00 -10.87
C GLY A 40 10.76 29.27 -11.75
N PHE A 41 11.17 28.82 -12.95
CA PHE A 41 10.29 28.08 -13.85
C PHE A 41 9.85 26.73 -13.26
N VAL A 42 10.78 25.96 -12.69
CA VAL A 42 10.46 24.68 -12.04
C VAL A 42 9.45 24.89 -10.91
N THR A 43 9.66 25.93 -10.10
CA THR A 43 8.75 26.28 -8.99
C THR A 43 7.36 26.64 -9.49
N GLU A 44 7.25 27.43 -10.57
CA GLU A 44 5.98 27.80 -11.20
C GLU A 44 5.23 26.58 -11.77
N VAL A 45 5.96 25.65 -12.41
CA VAL A 45 5.36 24.41 -12.93
C VAL A 45 4.81 23.54 -11.81
N VAL A 46 5.58 23.32 -10.74
CA VAL A 46 5.12 22.54 -9.57
C VAL A 46 3.92 23.21 -8.90
N ALA A 47 3.94 24.53 -8.74
CA ALA A 47 2.81 25.29 -8.19
C ALA A 47 1.55 25.15 -9.07
N THR A 48 1.69 25.31 -10.38
CA THR A 48 0.59 25.14 -11.34
C THR A 48 0.02 23.72 -11.32
N ALA A 49 0.88 22.70 -11.22
CA ALA A 49 0.47 21.31 -11.11
C ALA A 49 -0.34 21.08 -9.82
N ARG A 50 0.08 21.65 -8.70
CA ARG A 50 -0.67 21.58 -7.43
C ARG A 50 -2.06 22.22 -7.55
N ASP A 51 -2.14 23.42 -8.13
CA ASP A 51 -3.39 24.15 -8.26
C ASP A 51 -4.40 23.41 -9.16
N ARG A 52 -3.93 22.83 -10.27
CA ARG A 52 -4.77 22.09 -11.21
C ARG A 52 -5.16 20.69 -10.75
N SER A 53 -4.36 20.06 -9.89
CA SER A 53 -4.61 18.70 -9.37
C SER A 53 -5.43 18.68 -8.08
N TYR A 54 -5.88 19.86 -7.60
CA TYR A 54 -6.68 19.94 -6.39
C TYR A 54 -7.98 19.12 -6.53
N ARG A 55 -8.14 18.15 -5.62
CA ARG A 55 -9.38 17.39 -5.44
C ARG A 55 -9.99 17.78 -4.10
N ASP A 56 -11.25 18.19 -4.10
CA ASP A 56 -11.96 18.48 -2.85
C ASP A 56 -12.37 17.18 -2.16
N ARG A 57 -11.78 16.93 -0.99
CA ARG A 57 -12.06 15.78 -0.09
C ARG A 57 -12.26 14.43 -0.82
N PRO A 58 -11.24 13.94 -1.55
CA PRO A 58 -11.35 12.64 -2.20
C PRO A 58 -11.60 11.53 -1.17
N SER A 59 -12.32 10.49 -1.56
CA SER A 59 -12.38 9.24 -0.79
C SER A 59 -11.01 8.56 -0.87
N VAL A 60 -10.18 8.73 0.16
CA VAL A 60 -8.84 8.16 0.25
C VAL A 60 -8.88 6.84 1.01
N ASN A 61 -8.31 5.78 0.43
CA ASN A 61 -8.28 4.41 0.94
C ASN A 61 -9.66 3.96 1.46
N PRO A 62 -10.65 3.76 0.58
CA PRO A 62 -11.95 3.27 1.02
C PRO A 62 -11.79 1.88 1.68
N PRO A 63 -12.48 1.62 2.81
CA PRO A 63 -12.14 0.55 3.74
C PRO A 63 -12.28 -0.88 3.21
N TRP A 64 -13.07 -1.08 2.15
CA TRP A 64 -13.35 -2.39 1.57
C TRP A 64 -12.49 -2.70 0.35
N PHE A 65 -11.60 -1.79 -0.04
CA PHE A 65 -10.78 -1.95 -1.22
C PHE A 65 -9.31 -1.88 -0.85
N VAL A 66 -8.55 -2.81 -1.39
CA VAL A 66 -7.11 -2.93 -1.19
C VAL A 66 -6.44 -3.03 -2.56
N VAL A 67 -5.44 -2.22 -2.81
CA VAL A 67 -4.60 -2.37 -4.01
C VAL A 67 -3.67 -3.56 -3.77
N VAL A 68 -3.68 -4.51 -4.71
CA VAL A 68 -2.79 -5.68 -4.78
C VAL A 68 -2.02 -5.64 -6.09
N GLN A 69 -0.96 -6.42 -6.26
CA GLN A 69 -0.08 -6.32 -7.43
C GLN A 69 -0.84 -6.39 -8.77
N ASN A 70 -1.90 -7.19 -8.84
CA ASN A 70 -2.68 -7.45 -10.06
C ASN A 70 -4.02 -6.68 -10.14
N GLY A 71 -4.29 -5.72 -9.24
CA GLY A 71 -5.51 -4.89 -9.34
C GLY A 71 -5.99 -4.31 -8.01
N VAL A 72 -7.28 -3.97 -7.97
CA VAL A 72 -7.96 -3.49 -6.76
C VAL A 72 -8.92 -4.57 -6.27
N LEU A 73 -8.62 -5.16 -5.12
CA LEU A 73 -9.42 -6.19 -4.49
C LEU A 73 -10.52 -5.57 -3.63
N ASN A 74 -11.77 -5.95 -3.87
CA ASN A 74 -12.86 -5.75 -2.91
C ASN A 74 -12.81 -6.87 -1.87
N VAL A 75 -12.28 -6.60 -0.68
CA VAL A 75 -12.09 -7.63 0.37
C VAL A 75 -13.41 -8.16 0.94
N LYS A 76 -14.54 -7.48 0.67
CA LYS A 76 -15.87 -7.94 1.09
C LYS A 76 -16.47 -8.96 0.11
N THR A 77 -16.23 -8.80 -1.19
CA THR A 77 -16.82 -9.68 -2.23
C THR A 77 -15.81 -10.68 -2.80
N GLY A 78 -14.51 -10.44 -2.65
CA GLY A 78 -13.45 -11.20 -3.32
C GLY A 78 -13.27 -10.84 -4.80
N GLU A 79 -13.95 -9.80 -5.29
CA GLU A 79 -13.84 -9.38 -6.69
C GLU A 79 -12.59 -8.54 -6.92
N LEU A 80 -11.86 -8.87 -7.99
CA LEU A 80 -10.67 -8.15 -8.42
C LEU A 80 -11.02 -7.25 -9.61
N GLY A 81 -10.89 -5.94 -9.42
CA GLY A 81 -11.03 -4.94 -10.47
C GLY A 81 -9.66 -4.49 -11.01
N PRO A 82 -9.63 -3.79 -12.15
CA PRO A 82 -8.40 -3.19 -12.67
C PRO A 82 -7.92 -2.05 -11.76
N HIS A 83 -6.63 -1.73 -11.87
CA HIS A 83 -6.08 -0.50 -11.29
C HIS A 83 -6.77 0.74 -11.86
N ALA A 84 -7.07 1.71 -11.00
CA ALA A 84 -7.69 2.96 -11.39
C ALA A 84 -7.22 4.12 -10.49
N PRO A 85 -7.04 5.34 -11.05
CA PRO A 85 -6.76 6.54 -10.25
C PRO A 85 -7.88 6.93 -9.28
N ASP A 86 -9.09 6.41 -9.50
CA ASP A 86 -10.25 6.63 -8.64
C ASP A 86 -10.89 5.28 -8.26
N PRO A 87 -11.15 5.01 -6.97
CA PRO A 87 -10.91 5.88 -5.81
C PRO A 87 -9.41 6.05 -5.48
N VAL A 88 -9.08 7.04 -4.65
CA VAL A 88 -7.67 7.36 -4.34
C VAL A 88 -7.12 6.34 -3.35
N PHE A 89 -6.10 5.61 -3.76
CA PHE A 89 -5.32 4.75 -2.87
C PHE A 89 -3.94 5.36 -2.63
N THR A 90 -3.40 5.25 -1.42
CA THR A 90 -2.07 5.78 -1.07
C THR A 90 -1.06 4.71 -0.72
N PHE A 91 -1.48 3.45 -0.74
CA PHE A 91 -0.66 2.27 -0.50
C PHE A 91 -1.30 1.07 -1.21
N GLY A 92 -0.52 0.01 -1.36
CA GLY A 92 -0.95 -1.27 -1.91
C GLY A 92 -0.04 -2.39 -1.43
N LEU A 93 -0.48 -3.63 -1.60
CA LEU A 93 0.27 -4.82 -1.26
C LEU A 93 1.12 -5.27 -2.46
N PRO A 94 2.39 -5.68 -2.27
CA PRO A 94 3.27 -6.13 -3.35
C PRO A 94 2.97 -7.56 -3.84
N VAL A 95 1.85 -8.15 -3.41
CA VAL A 95 1.45 -9.53 -3.75
C VAL A 95 0.22 -9.54 -4.65
N PRO A 96 0.09 -10.50 -5.58
CA PRO A 96 -1.12 -10.65 -6.38
C PRO A 96 -2.22 -11.34 -5.56
N TYR A 97 -3.47 -11.02 -5.85
CA TYR A 97 -4.62 -11.78 -5.35
C TYR A 97 -4.94 -12.94 -6.29
N ASP A 98 -5.00 -14.14 -5.73
CA ASP A 98 -5.46 -15.36 -6.38
C ASP A 98 -6.50 -16.04 -5.48
N PRO A 99 -7.80 -16.08 -5.86
CA PRO A 99 -8.85 -16.68 -5.05
C PRO A 99 -8.73 -18.21 -4.96
N SER A 100 -7.91 -18.84 -5.80
CA SER A 100 -7.65 -20.28 -5.80
C SER A 100 -6.37 -20.68 -5.06
N ALA A 101 -5.63 -19.71 -4.52
CA ALA A 101 -4.38 -19.96 -3.81
C ALA A 101 -4.59 -20.88 -2.59
N ILE A 102 -3.71 -21.87 -2.47
CA ILE A 102 -3.60 -22.72 -1.29
C ILE A 102 -2.23 -22.50 -0.64
N CYS A 103 -2.18 -22.55 0.70
CA CYS A 103 -0.99 -22.19 1.45
C CYS A 103 -0.54 -23.30 2.43
N PRO A 104 -0.33 -24.55 1.98
CA PRO A 104 -0.12 -25.69 2.89
C PRO A 104 1.07 -25.52 3.85
N THR A 105 2.14 -24.85 3.41
CA THR A 105 3.30 -24.54 4.26
C THR A 105 2.95 -23.53 5.36
N PHE A 106 2.12 -22.54 5.05
CA PHE A 106 1.67 -21.54 6.01
C PHE A 106 0.66 -22.14 7.00
N ASP A 107 -0.27 -22.96 6.49
CA ASP A 107 -1.27 -23.64 7.31
C ASP A 107 -0.59 -24.57 8.32
N ALA A 108 0.34 -25.42 7.87
CA ALA A 108 1.12 -26.29 8.74
C ALA A 108 2.00 -25.49 9.74
N PHE A 109 2.53 -24.33 9.33
CA PHE A 109 3.24 -23.43 10.23
C PHE A 109 2.33 -22.91 11.34
N LEU A 110 1.13 -22.42 10.99
CA LEU A 110 0.17 -21.91 11.97
C LEU A 110 -0.32 -23.01 12.92
N GLU A 111 -0.65 -24.19 12.42
CA GLU A 111 -1.07 -25.33 13.25
C GLU A 111 0.01 -25.75 14.24
N ARG A 112 1.26 -25.79 13.80
CA ARG A 112 2.40 -26.12 14.66
C ARG A 112 2.69 -25.02 15.69
N SER A 113 2.66 -23.75 15.28
CA SER A 113 3.01 -22.61 16.14
C SER A 113 1.89 -22.23 17.10
N LEU A 114 0.63 -22.43 16.71
CA LEU A 114 -0.57 -22.12 17.46
C LEU A 114 -1.53 -23.33 17.38
N PRO A 115 -1.36 -24.36 18.22
CA PRO A 115 -2.21 -25.57 18.18
C PRO A 115 -3.69 -25.30 18.50
N ASP A 116 -3.98 -24.23 19.23
CA ASP A 116 -5.34 -23.78 19.52
C ASP A 116 -5.97 -23.09 18.30
N PRO A 117 -7.07 -23.62 17.71
CA PRO A 117 -7.74 -23.01 16.57
C PRO A 117 -8.23 -21.58 16.85
N VAL A 118 -8.62 -21.25 18.08
CA VAL A 118 -9.10 -19.91 18.44
C VAL A 118 -7.96 -18.89 18.35
N GLN A 119 -6.75 -19.28 18.75
CA GLN A 119 -5.56 -18.43 18.60
C GLN A 119 -5.18 -18.25 17.13
N ARG A 120 -5.31 -19.31 16.30
CA ARG A 120 -5.08 -19.22 14.85
C ARG A 120 -6.05 -18.25 14.18
N GLU A 121 -7.34 -18.35 14.51
CA GLU A 121 -8.35 -17.44 14.00
C GLU A 121 -8.06 -16.00 14.40
N ALA A 122 -7.71 -15.74 15.67
CA ALA A 122 -7.38 -14.40 16.14
C ALA A 122 -6.18 -13.79 15.41
N VAL A 123 -5.11 -14.55 15.15
CA VAL A 123 -3.96 -14.00 14.41
C VAL A 123 -4.30 -13.71 12.95
N LEU A 124 -5.11 -14.56 12.31
CA LEU A 124 -5.59 -14.32 10.95
C LEU A 124 -6.55 -13.13 10.87
N GLU A 125 -7.42 -12.95 11.87
CA GLU A 125 -8.30 -11.79 11.99
C GLU A 125 -7.47 -10.50 12.12
N PHE A 126 -6.44 -10.50 12.98
CA PHE A 126 -5.52 -9.37 13.08
C PHE A 126 -4.72 -9.14 11.79
N ALA A 127 -4.30 -10.21 11.12
CA ALA A 127 -3.65 -10.11 9.82
C ALA A 127 -4.59 -9.50 8.78
N GLY A 128 -5.89 -9.79 8.78
CA GLY A 128 -6.88 -9.12 7.92
C GLY A 128 -7.19 -7.69 8.36
N TYR A 129 -7.18 -7.43 9.66
CA TYR A 129 -7.43 -6.10 10.23
C TYR A 129 -6.40 -5.07 9.76
N PHE A 130 -5.14 -5.45 9.58
CA PHE A 130 -4.11 -4.55 9.08
C PHE A 130 -4.35 -4.07 7.63
N LEU A 131 -5.21 -4.75 6.86
CA LEU A 131 -5.67 -4.25 5.56
C LEU A 131 -6.57 -3.02 5.68
N TRP A 132 -7.18 -2.82 6.86
CA TRP A 132 -8.14 -1.75 7.06
C TRP A 132 -7.43 -0.40 7.24
N PRO A 133 -7.72 0.59 6.38
CA PRO A 133 -7.05 1.88 6.43
C PRO A 133 -7.37 2.67 7.70
N GLY A 134 -6.34 3.28 8.29
CA GLY A 134 -6.49 4.23 9.39
C GLY A 134 -6.69 3.62 10.79
N ASN A 135 -6.51 2.31 10.96
CA ASN A 135 -6.57 1.62 12.26
C ASN A 135 -7.86 1.99 13.05
N PRO A 136 -9.05 1.72 12.49
CA PRO A 136 -10.32 2.26 12.98
C PRO A 136 -10.64 1.83 14.42
N PHE A 137 -10.23 0.62 14.83
CA PHE A 137 -10.48 0.10 16.17
C PHE A 137 -9.38 0.45 17.16
N ARG A 138 -8.29 1.09 16.72
CA ARG A 138 -7.13 1.48 17.55
C ARG A 138 -6.62 0.33 18.42
N LYS A 139 -6.57 -0.88 17.84
CA LYS A 139 -6.09 -2.09 18.52
C LYS A 139 -4.64 -2.37 18.16
N LEU A 140 -3.92 -2.93 19.13
CA LEU A 140 -2.56 -3.44 18.97
C LEU A 140 -2.57 -4.94 19.24
N ALA A 141 -1.96 -5.72 18.35
CA ALA A 141 -1.65 -7.13 18.61
C ALA A 141 -0.24 -7.25 19.18
N VAL A 142 -0.11 -7.91 20.33
CA VAL A 142 1.18 -8.27 20.91
C VAL A 142 1.38 -9.77 20.74
N VAL A 143 2.28 -10.16 19.84
CA VAL A 143 2.66 -11.56 19.64
C VAL A 143 3.76 -11.90 20.65
N TRP A 144 3.39 -12.62 21.71
CA TRP A 144 4.27 -12.95 22.85
C TRP A 144 4.39 -14.47 23.02
N GLY A 145 5.52 -14.92 23.58
CA GLY A 145 5.75 -16.31 23.98
C GLY A 145 7.23 -16.68 24.01
N PRO A 146 7.59 -17.91 24.41
CA PRO A 146 8.98 -18.39 24.49
C PRO A 146 9.76 -18.20 23.17
N THR A 147 11.08 -18.10 23.22
CA THR A 147 11.92 -18.03 22.01
C THR A 147 11.69 -19.24 21.10
N THR A 148 11.83 -19.08 19.79
CA THR A 148 11.73 -20.17 18.79
C THR A 148 10.32 -20.71 18.51
N THR A 149 9.26 -19.99 18.93
CA THR A 149 7.86 -20.38 18.64
C THR A 149 7.33 -19.95 17.26
N GLY A 150 8.17 -19.33 16.41
CA GLY A 150 7.79 -18.88 15.08
C GLY A 150 7.30 -17.42 14.98
N LYS A 151 7.37 -16.63 16.06
CA LYS A 151 6.95 -15.21 16.06
C LYS A 151 7.65 -14.39 14.98
N SER A 152 8.98 -14.47 14.88
CA SER A 152 9.75 -13.74 13.86
C SER A 152 9.37 -14.19 12.45
N THR A 153 9.08 -15.49 12.27
CA THR A 153 8.59 -16.03 10.99
C THR A 153 7.22 -15.46 10.63
N TYR A 154 6.29 -15.42 11.59
CA TYR A 154 4.97 -14.81 11.40
C TYR A 154 5.08 -13.33 11.02
N THR A 155 5.87 -12.55 11.75
CA THR A 155 6.12 -11.14 11.41
C THR A 155 6.76 -10.98 10.04
N ALA A 156 7.71 -11.83 9.66
CA ALA A 156 8.33 -11.80 8.34
C ALA A 156 7.34 -12.13 7.22
N ILE A 157 6.42 -13.07 7.44
CA ILE A 157 5.33 -13.39 6.50
C ILE A 157 4.42 -12.17 6.32
N LEU A 158 4.00 -11.53 7.43
CA LEU A 158 3.20 -10.31 7.34
C LEU A 158 3.95 -9.21 6.58
N ILE A 159 5.22 -8.93 6.90
CA ILE A 159 6.02 -7.95 6.16
C ILE A 159 6.10 -8.30 4.66
N GLY A 160 6.22 -9.58 4.31
CA GLY A 160 6.24 -10.03 2.92
C GLY A 160 4.91 -9.82 2.18
N VAL A 161 3.78 -10.03 2.86
CA VAL A 161 2.43 -9.78 2.31
C VAL A 161 2.13 -8.30 2.23
N TYR A 162 2.50 -7.54 3.26
CA TYR A 162 2.21 -6.13 3.38
C TYR A 162 3.19 -5.24 2.62
N GLY A 163 4.41 -5.69 2.37
CA GLY A 163 5.47 -4.85 1.84
C GLY A 163 6.14 -4.02 2.93
N THR A 164 7.45 -3.84 2.80
CA THR A 164 8.28 -3.07 3.74
C THR A 164 7.94 -1.58 3.79
N GLU A 165 7.34 -1.07 2.72
CA GLU A 165 6.90 0.31 2.56
C GLU A 165 5.65 0.64 3.40
N ASN A 166 4.95 -0.38 3.91
CA ASN A 166 3.72 -0.24 4.68
C ASN A 166 3.93 -0.47 6.19
N VAL A 167 5.18 -0.62 6.66
CA VAL A 167 5.55 -0.98 8.05
C VAL A 167 6.28 0.16 8.76
#